data_AF-A0ABD3QE16-F1
#
_entry.id   AF-A0ABD3QE16-F1
#
_cell.length_a   1.000
_cell.length_b   1.000
_cell.length_c   1.000
_cell.angle_alpha   90.00
_cell.angle_beta   90.00
_cell.angle_gamma   90.00
#
_symmetry.space_group_name_H-M   'P 1'
#
loop_
_entity.id
_entity.type
_entity.pdbx_description
1 polymer ?
#
loop_
_entity_poly.entity_id
_entity_poly.type
_entity_poly.pdbx_seq_one_letter_code
_entity_poly.pdbx_strand_id
1 'polypeptide(L)'
;MSTIISSNQSLAYRALNLWSTPYASRFRFPAWLADEWDEILQNFGSTSIIYHSSNNLPEVHSMAVFREPTNIAMDRKGSRKTLDQFYKSVLFETDGLFDMLFPDGKLSDDETRNEAMLSYYKGNVSNECADNEGSSNTCSASTTFRANLEGAYRFTTKDHRMPQIAAYAKTPMRYTLQNTTYINDDGVHVLSLVGSGFDALQQPDYQYFFDKQTQDIRIDRQQEFFRERQIAFAIALQCASDHRLDRIEFVAVGAGAFAVLLPRDRVLQNIMKAWESDEVQAFKKRLQDETEREIKLAFRTQPPYSHNNGLGPGIPSFYEESKWTGEGHGKDWRDAVNRTLFINAWDPWSLVGNGNDMDYSVDGMYGRQSALSLLSSQDDTFHKSNLGTPPLAPPSTIQPWATHHPEDTEEVKRRRAPRKSPTLQLKELCNACKLPVSGTKAELCRRLLSNDFASGYGEHPVSYLKHFCKEKLLVQSGNKYDLILRLCLHEHGGEAKRAATETIVDDDGKQVEVLTKRKTTVSPKMMYSRVEKKMNAGTGQKYQSHWGSKSH
;
A
#
# COMPACT_ATOMS: atom_id res chain seq x y z
N MET A 1 1.43 -11.12 -41.02
CA MET A 1 2.71 -10.60 -41.55
C MET A 1 3.78 -10.82 -40.50
N SER A 2 4.65 -11.82 -40.67
CA SER A 2 5.78 -12.08 -39.79
C SER A 2 6.96 -11.22 -40.24
N THR A 3 7.18 -10.09 -39.59
CA THR A 3 8.37 -9.26 -39.81
C THR A 3 9.57 -10.06 -39.31
N ILE A 4 10.47 -10.45 -40.22
CA ILE A 4 11.74 -11.07 -39.86
C ILE A 4 12.56 -10.01 -39.12
N ILE A 5 12.69 -10.17 -37.81
CA ILE A 5 13.54 -9.32 -36.98
C ILE A 5 14.98 -9.65 -37.35
N SER A 6 15.69 -8.68 -37.93
CA SER A 6 17.12 -8.77 -38.21
C SER A 6 17.89 -9.08 -36.92
N SER A 7 18.81 -10.05 -36.97
CA SER A 7 19.66 -10.47 -35.85
C SER A 7 20.59 -9.38 -35.32
N ASN A 8 20.64 -8.20 -35.97
CA ASN A 8 21.50 -7.07 -35.60
C ASN A 8 20.76 -5.94 -34.87
N GLN A 9 19.48 -6.10 -34.51
CA GLN A 9 18.80 -5.10 -33.68
C GLN A 9 19.28 -5.20 -32.22
N SER A 10 19.62 -4.05 -31.61
CA SER A 10 20.01 -4.00 -30.20
C SER A 10 18.92 -4.60 -29.32
N LEU A 11 19.32 -5.15 -28.16
CA LEU A 11 18.39 -5.72 -27.19
C LEU A 11 17.26 -4.74 -26.84
N ALA A 12 17.53 -3.43 -26.84
CA ALA A 12 16.53 -2.39 -26.67
C ALA A 12 15.49 -2.33 -27.77
N TYR A 13 15.89 -2.39 -29.04
CA TYR A 13 14.95 -2.40 -30.15
C TYR A 13 14.13 -3.69 -30.16
N ARG A 14 14.75 -4.82 -29.81
CA ARG A 14 14.03 -6.09 -29.59
C ARG A 14 13.03 -5.94 -28.45
N ALA A 15 13.43 -5.43 -27.29
CA ALA A 15 12.58 -5.21 -26.13
C ALA A 15 11.46 -4.20 -26.41
N LEU A 16 11.73 -3.08 -27.07
CA LEU A 16 10.73 -2.09 -27.47
C LEU A 16 9.69 -2.69 -28.44
N ASN A 17 10.12 -3.48 -29.42
CA ASN A 17 9.23 -4.15 -30.37
C ASN A 17 8.45 -5.31 -29.73
N LEU A 18 9.08 -6.08 -28.84
CA LEU A 18 8.48 -7.21 -28.12
C LEU A 18 7.58 -6.77 -26.97
N TRP A 19 7.80 -5.59 -26.39
CA TRP A 19 6.98 -5.05 -25.32
C TRP A 19 5.87 -4.15 -25.83
N SER A 20 6.03 -3.53 -27.00
CA SER A 20 4.94 -2.82 -27.67
C SER A 20 3.83 -3.73 -28.22
N THR A 21 4.00 -5.05 -28.17
CA THR A 21 3.02 -6.05 -28.62
C THR A 21 2.04 -6.50 -27.51
N PRO A 22 2.48 -6.84 -26.28
CA PRO A 22 1.58 -7.16 -25.17
C PRO A 22 1.06 -5.93 -24.41
N TYR A 23 1.77 -4.80 -24.44
CA TYR A 23 1.28 -3.54 -23.91
C TYR A 23 0.50 -2.77 -24.98
N ALA A 24 -0.65 -2.20 -24.62
CA ALA A 24 -1.32 -1.24 -25.50
C ALA A 24 -0.35 -0.11 -25.89
N SER A 25 -0.51 0.55 -27.04
CA SER A 25 0.39 1.65 -27.47
C SER A 25 0.60 2.72 -26.40
N ARG A 26 -0.45 2.98 -25.60
CA ARG A 26 -0.44 3.87 -24.42
C ARG A 26 0.40 3.38 -23.24
N PHE A 27 1.02 2.21 -23.35
CA PHE A 27 1.78 1.56 -22.31
C PHE A 27 3.21 1.19 -22.75
N ARG A 28 3.69 1.83 -23.83
CA ARG A 28 5.06 1.67 -24.30
C ARG A 28 6.04 2.33 -23.36
N PHE A 29 7.27 1.81 -23.37
CA PHE A 29 8.40 2.49 -22.76
C PHE A 29 8.66 3.84 -23.45
N PRO A 30 9.17 4.82 -22.70
CA PRO A 30 9.64 6.07 -23.27
C PRO A 30 10.59 5.84 -24.44
N ALA A 31 10.40 6.59 -25.54
CA ALA A 31 11.21 6.42 -26.76
C ALA A 31 12.72 6.57 -26.50
N TRP A 32 13.08 7.50 -25.60
CA TRP A 32 14.48 7.77 -25.25
C TRP A 32 15.22 6.55 -24.70
N LEU A 33 14.54 5.61 -24.06
CA LEU A 33 15.17 4.40 -23.55
C LEU A 33 15.71 3.53 -24.68
N ALA A 34 15.01 3.44 -25.81
CA ALA A 34 15.47 2.63 -26.95
C ALA A 34 16.67 3.25 -27.65
N ASP A 35 16.69 4.57 -27.74
CA ASP A 35 17.75 5.31 -28.44
C ASP A 35 19.07 5.29 -27.65
N GLU A 36 19.01 5.15 -26.33
CA GLU A 36 20.16 5.29 -25.42
C GLU A 36 20.50 4.00 -24.66
N TRP A 37 19.82 2.90 -24.95
CA TRP A 37 19.91 1.69 -24.12
C TRP A 37 21.32 1.14 -23.97
N ASP A 38 22.12 1.15 -25.02
CA ASP A 38 23.47 0.59 -24.95
C ASP A 38 24.34 1.38 -23.96
N GLU A 39 24.21 2.71 -23.93
CA GLU A 39 24.87 3.58 -22.95
C GLU A 39 24.30 3.36 -21.53
N ILE A 40 22.98 3.29 -21.40
CA ILE A 40 22.31 3.02 -20.12
C ILE A 40 22.77 1.68 -19.55
N LEU A 41 22.81 0.65 -20.39
CA LEU A 41 23.21 -0.70 -20.01
C LEU A 41 24.68 -0.73 -19.60
N GLN A 42 25.55 -0.06 -20.36
CA GLN A 42 26.97 0.07 -20.04
C GLN A 42 27.19 0.76 -18.69
N ASN A 43 26.45 1.83 -18.41
CA ASN A 43 26.65 2.66 -17.21
C ASN A 43 25.94 2.12 -15.97
N PHE A 44 24.78 1.46 -16.14
CA PHE A 44 23.88 1.11 -15.05
C PHE A 44 23.52 -0.37 -14.96
N GLY A 45 23.77 -1.17 -16.00
CA GLY A 45 23.39 -2.58 -16.05
C GLY A 45 23.92 -3.40 -14.87
N SER A 46 25.16 -3.14 -14.48
CA SER A 46 25.83 -3.82 -13.36
C SER A 46 25.30 -3.44 -11.97
N THR A 47 24.43 -2.42 -11.87
CA THR A 47 23.90 -1.95 -10.60
C THR A 47 22.63 -2.69 -10.15
N SER A 48 22.04 -3.49 -11.03
CA SER A 48 20.77 -4.17 -10.76
C SER A 48 20.94 -5.31 -9.76
N ILE A 49 20.17 -5.29 -8.67
CA ILE A 49 20.23 -6.27 -7.58
C ILE A 49 18.82 -6.68 -7.16
N ILE A 50 18.59 -7.99 -6.96
CA ILE A 50 17.35 -8.49 -6.36
C ILE A 50 17.59 -8.79 -4.87
N TYR A 51 16.85 -8.08 -4.02
CA TYR A 51 16.79 -8.35 -2.58
C TYR A 51 15.58 -9.24 -2.29
N HIS A 52 15.69 -10.17 -1.34
CA HIS A 52 14.61 -11.10 -1.02
C HIS A 52 14.64 -11.59 0.43
N SER A 53 13.52 -12.13 0.91
CA SER A 53 13.37 -12.67 2.26
C SER A 53 13.45 -14.20 2.36
N SER A 54 13.47 -14.91 1.23
CA SER A 54 13.38 -16.38 1.20
C SER A 54 14.71 -17.06 0.95
N ASN A 55 14.90 -18.24 1.54
CA ASN A 55 16.01 -19.14 1.21
C ASN A 55 15.71 -20.03 -0.02
N ASN A 56 14.48 -20.00 -0.53
CA ASN A 56 14.08 -20.71 -1.74
C ASN A 56 14.46 -19.88 -2.98
N LEU A 57 15.73 -19.94 -3.38
CA LEU A 57 16.25 -19.22 -4.54
C LEU A 57 15.47 -19.48 -5.84
N PRO A 58 15.01 -20.71 -6.14
CA PRO A 58 14.13 -20.96 -7.29
C PRO A 58 12.85 -20.11 -7.30
N GLU A 59 12.18 -19.93 -6.16
CA GLU A 59 10.98 -19.07 -6.07
C GLU A 59 11.34 -17.59 -6.26
N VAL A 60 12.45 -17.13 -5.66
CA VAL A 60 12.93 -15.76 -5.81
C VAL A 60 13.27 -15.46 -7.27
N HIS A 61 14.02 -16.35 -7.90
CA HIS A 61 14.36 -16.27 -9.32
C HIS A 61 13.09 -16.26 -10.16
N SER A 62 12.14 -17.15 -9.86
CA SER A 62 10.86 -17.18 -10.57
C SER A 62 10.11 -15.85 -10.46
N MET A 63 10.02 -15.26 -9.26
CA MET A 63 9.40 -13.95 -9.03
C MET A 63 10.10 -12.80 -9.75
N ALA A 64 11.42 -12.88 -9.91
CA ALA A 64 12.17 -11.83 -10.58
C ALA A 64 12.12 -11.94 -12.11
N VAL A 65 12.05 -13.15 -12.64
CA VAL A 65 12.13 -13.41 -14.08
C VAL A 65 10.75 -13.48 -14.72
N PHE A 66 9.81 -14.21 -14.12
CA PHE A 66 8.48 -14.45 -14.69
C PHE A 66 7.48 -13.37 -14.28
N ARG A 67 7.67 -12.18 -14.84
CA ARG A 67 6.79 -11.02 -14.68
C ARG A 67 5.96 -10.82 -15.93
N GLU A 68 4.68 -10.62 -15.74
CA GLU A 68 3.78 -10.32 -16.83
C GLU A 68 3.88 -8.86 -17.28
N PRO A 69 3.81 -8.61 -18.58
CA PRO A 69 3.62 -7.27 -19.10
C PRO A 69 2.15 -6.82 -18.95
N THR A 70 1.64 -6.80 -17.71
CA THR A 70 0.30 -6.30 -17.38
C THR A 70 0.37 -4.91 -16.76
N ASN A 71 -0.72 -4.15 -16.91
CA ASN A 71 -0.92 -2.92 -16.13
C ASN A 71 -1.51 -3.26 -14.74
N ILE A 72 -1.70 -2.25 -13.89
CA ILE A 72 -2.32 -2.41 -12.56
C ILE A 72 -3.71 -3.09 -12.60
N ALA A 73 -4.45 -2.92 -13.69
CA ALA A 73 -5.77 -3.54 -13.88
C ALA A 73 -5.70 -5.01 -14.32
N MET A 74 -4.49 -5.55 -14.51
CA MET A 74 -4.23 -6.89 -15.05
C MET A 74 -4.82 -7.10 -16.45
N ASP A 75 -5.05 -6.02 -17.20
CA ASP A 75 -5.58 -6.08 -18.55
C ASP A 75 -4.48 -6.54 -19.51
N ARG A 76 -4.58 -7.79 -19.97
CA ARG A 76 -3.70 -8.33 -21.01
C ARG A 76 -4.19 -7.96 -22.40
N LYS A 77 -3.27 -7.49 -23.25
CA LYS A 77 -3.51 -7.35 -24.70
C LYS A 77 -2.84 -8.46 -25.52
N GLY A 78 -1.81 -9.11 -24.98
CA GLY A 78 -1.09 -10.22 -25.62
C GLY A 78 -1.66 -11.60 -25.27
N SER A 79 -1.57 -12.55 -26.22
CA SER A 79 -1.90 -13.96 -25.95
C SER A 79 -0.81 -14.63 -25.10
N ARG A 80 -1.14 -15.70 -24.35
CA ARG A 80 -0.16 -16.51 -23.62
C ARG A 80 0.98 -16.99 -24.52
N LYS A 81 0.65 -17.44 -25.73
CA LYS A 81 1.63 -17.81 -26.77
C LYS A 81 2.65 -16.72 -27.07
N THR A 82 2.22 -15.45 -27.10
CA THR A 82 3.12 -14.30 -27.31
C THR A 82 4.06 -14.11 -26.13
N LEU A 83 3.57 -14.30 -24.90
CA LEU A 83 4.39 -14.19 -23.69
C LEU A 83 5.38 -15.34 -23.56
N ASP A 84 4.98 -16.56 -23.91
CA ASP A 84 5.89 -17.72 -23.90
C ASP A 84 6.99 -17.57 -24.96
N GLN A 85 6.64 -17.09 -26.16
CA GLN A 85 7.62 -16.75 -27.18
C GLN A 85 8.57 -15.65 -26.71
N PHE A 86 8.06 -14.66 -25.97
CA PHE A 86 8.88 -13.62 -25.35
C PHE A 86 9.89 -14.22 -24.36
N TYR A 87 9.43 -14.99 -23.37
CA TYR A 87 10.33 -15.59 -22.39
C TYR A 87 11.38 -16.47 -23.05
N LYS A 88 10.98 -17.33 -23.99
CA LYS A 88 11.90 -18.20 -24.74
C LYS A 88 12.94 -17.41 -25.54
N SER A 89 12.54 -16.34 -26.23
CA SER A 89 13.43 -15.62 -27.15
C SER A 89 14.28 -14.52 -26.52
N VAL A 90 13.91 -14.04 -25.33
CA VAL A 90 14.56 -12.89 -24.67
C VAL A 90 15.31 -13.31 -23.41
N LEU A 91 14.75 -14.21 -22.60
CA LEU A 91 15.34 -14.59 -21.31
C LEU A 91 16.17 -15.87 -21.42
N PHE A 92 15.81 -16.79 -22.33
CA PHE A 92 16.42 -18.11 -22.39
C PHE A 92 17.07 -18.37 -23.74
N GLU A 93 17.93 -17.45 -24.23
CA GLU A 93 18.65 -17.56 -25.51
C GLU A 93 19.42 -18.90 -25.70
N THR A 94 19.59 -19.70 -24.63
CA THR A 94 20.05 -21.08 -24.68
C THR A 94 18.89 -22.09 -24.64
N ASP A 95 18.74 -22.84 -25.74
CA ASP A 95 17.84 -24.00 -25.83
C ASP A 95 18.10 -24.96 -24.65
N GLY A 96 17.16 -25.01 -23.70
CA GLY A 96 17.15 -25.97 -22.60
C GLY A 96 17.08 -25.40 -21.18
N LEU A 97 17.52 -24.17 -20.90
CA LEU A 97 17.43 -23.62 -19.53
C LEU A 97 15.98 -23.40 -19.09
N PHE A 98 15.14 -22.91 -20.01
CA PHE A 98 13.70 -22.80 -19.80
C PHE A 98 13.05 -24.17 -19.52
N ASP A 99 13.39 -25.18 -20.32
CA ASP A 99 12.84 -26.53 -20.18
C ASP A 99 13.41 -27.26 -18.94
N MET A 100 14.60 -26.90 -18.48
CA MET A 100 15.24 -27.42 -17.26
C MET A 100 14.68 -26.79 -15.98
N LEU A 101 14.36 -25.49 -16.00
CA LEU A 101 13.68 -24.83 -14.88
C LEU A 101 12.20 -25.24 -14.80
N PHE A 102 11.61 -25.68 -15.92
CA PHE A 102 10.22 -26.09 -16.00
C PHE A 102 10.04 -27.42 -16.77
N PRO A 103 10.63 -28.52 -16.26
CA PRO A 103 10.45 -29.81 -16.88
C PRO A 103 8.97 -30.18 -16.80
N ASP A 104 8.46 -30.80 -17.87
CA ASP A 104 7.08 -31.27 -18.04
C ASP A 104 6.05 -30.25 -18.55
N GLY A 105 6.45 -29.12 -19.14
CA GLY A 105 5.46 -28.19 -19.69
C GLY A 105 4.56 -27.56 -18.63
N LYS A 106 5.04 -27.43 -17.39
CA LYS A 106 4.31 -26.78 -16.28
C LYS A 106 4.11 -25.27 -16.48
N LEU A 107 4.73 -24.67 -17.50
CA LEU A 107 4.34 -23.35 -18.02
C LEU A 107 3.36 -23.42 -19.19
N SER A 108 3.19 -24.56 -19.86
CA SER A 108 2.21 -24.75 -20.93
C SER A 108 0.78 -24.83 -20.38
N ASP A 109 -0.20 -24.67 -21.28
CA ASP A 109 -1.63 -24.90 -21.07
C ASP A 109 -1.89 -26.35 -20.63
N ASP A 110 -1.54 -26.68 -19.39
CA ASP A 110 -2.00 -27.90 -18.74
C ASP A 110 -3.50 -27.72 -18.51
N GLU A 111 -4.29 -28.27 -19.43
CA GLU A 111 -5.76 -28.26 -19.36
C GLU A 111 -6.25 -28.80 -18.01
N THR A 112 -5.58 -29.78 -17.41
CA THR A 112 -5.97 -30.34 -16.11
C THR A 112 -5.77 -29.32 -15.00
N ARG A 113 -4.66 -28.56 -15.03
CA ARG A 113 -4.39 -27.49 -14.07
C ARG A 113 -5.29 -26.27 -14.31
N ASN A 114 -5.49 -25.88 -15.56
CA ASN A 114 -6.40 -24.82 -15.95
C ASN A 114 -7.83 -25.18 -15.51
N GLU A 115 -8.24 -26.44 -15.65
CA GLU A 115 -9.49 -26.98 -15.13
C GLU A 115 -9.53 -27.01 -13.60
N ALA A 116 -8.43 -27.34 -12.90
CA ALA A 116 -8.37 -27.29 -11.44
C ALA A 116 -8.50 -25.86 -10.91
N MET A 117 -7.80 -24.90 -11.52
CA MET A 117 -7.93 -23.46 -11.25
C MET A 117 -9.36 -22.98 -11.57
N LEU A 118 -9.87 -23.30 -12.76
CA LEU A 118 -11.23 -22.97 -13.18
C LEU A 118 -12.27 -23.59 -12.23
N SER A 119 -12.08 -24.82 -11.77
CA SER A 119 -12.96 -25.53 -10.84
C SER A 119 -12.95 -24.88 -9.45
N TYR A 120 -11.76 -24.59 -8.90
CA TYR A 120 -11.58 -23.86 -7.66
C TYR A 120 -12.27 -22.48 -7.68
N TYR A 121 -12.21 -21.77 -8.81
CA TYR A 121 -12.84 -20.46 -8.96
C TYR A 121 -14.32 -20.52 -9.39
N LYS A 122 -14.77 -21.57 -10.09
CA LYS A 122 -16.18 -21.81 -10.43
C LYS A 122 -16.99 -22.11 -9.17
N GLY A 123 -16.47 -22.97 -8.29
CA GLY A 123 -17.15 -23.37 -7.05
C GLY A 123 -17.34 -22.25 -6.02
N ASN A 124 -16.49 -21.21 -6.05
CA ASN A 124 -16.52 -20.11 -5.07
C ASN A 124 -17.25 -18.86 -5.56
N VAL A 125 -17.71 -18.81 -6.81
CA VAL A 125 -18.23 -17.58 -7.45
C VAL A 125 -19.63 -17.78 -8.03
N SER A 126 -20.01 -19.02 -8.38
CA SER A 126 -21.37 -19.33 -8.85
C SER A 126 -22.45 -19.04 -7.81
N ASN A 127 -22.12 -19.05 -6.52
CA ASN A 127 -23.12 -18.83 -5.46
C ASN A 127 -23.33 -17.35 -5.09
N GLU A 128 -22.52 -16.41 -5.59
CA GLU A 128 -22.59 -15.01 -5.12
C GLU A 128 -23.04 -14.00 -6.20
N CYS A 129 -23.07 -14.41 -7.48
CA CYS A 129 -23.63 -13.58 -8.56
C CYS A 129 -25.05 -13.99 -8.99
N ALA A 130 -25.55 -15.13 -8.51
CA ALA A 130 -26.87 -15.64 -8.87
C ALA A 130 -28.03 -14.90 -8.17
N ASP A 131 -27.81 -14.23 -7.04
CA ASP A 131 -28.91 -13.63 -6.26
C ASP A 131 -29.35 -12.22 -6.73
N ASN A 132 -28.94 -11.79 -7.93
CA ASN A 132 -29.36 -10.53 -8.56
C ASN A 132 -29.89 -10.76 -9.99
N GLU A 133 -30.81 -11.72 -10.17
CA GLU A 133 -31.49 -12.03 -11.44
C GLU A 133 -32.40 -10.91 -12.01
N GLY A 134 -32.30 -9.66 -11.52
CA GLY A 134 -33.11 -8.53 -11.98
C GLY A 134 -32.45 -7.58 -12.99
N SER A 135 -31.16 -7.74 -13.31
CA SER A 135 -30.44 -6.79 -14.18
C SER A 135 -29.80 -7.49 -15.37
N SER A 136 -30.43 -7.34 -16.53
CA SER A 136 -30.09 -7.99 -17.81
C SER A 136 -28.80 -7.48 -18.49
N ASN A 137 -27.94 -6.75 -17.78
CA ASN A 137 -26.61 -6.42 -18.27
C ASN A 137 -25.60 -7.51 -17.86
N THR A 138 -25.46 -8.51 -18.71
CA THR A 138 -24.49 -9.60 -18.62
C THR A 138 -23.08 -9.07 -18.40
N CYS A 139 -22.57 -9.19 -17.16
CA CYS A 139 -21.20 -8.91 -16.80
C CYS A 139 -20.29 -10.05 -17.30
N SER A 140 -19.97 -10.05 -18.60
CA SER A 140 -19.03 -11.00 -19.20
C SER A 140 -17.57 -10.79 -18.77
N ALA A 141 -17.28 -9.71 -18.03
CA ALA A 141 -15.94 -9.30 -17.62
C ALA A 141 -15.30 -10.21 -16.54
N SER A 142 -16.11 -10.92 -15.74
CA SER A 142 -15.63 -11.75 -14.63
C SER A 142 -14.89 -13.02 -15.08
N THR A 143 -15.33 -13.61 -16.20
CA THR A 143 -14.73 -14.83 -16.77
C THR A 143 -13.42 -14.56 -17.54
N THR A 144 -13.26 -13.38 -18.14
CA THR A 144 -12.08 -13.03 -18.95
C THR A 144 -10.84 -12.71 -18.13
N PHE A 145 -11.01 -12.24 -16.89
CA PHE A 145 -9.91 -11.92 -15.99
C PHE A 145 -9.11 -13.17 -15.56
N ARG A 146 -9.76 -14.34 -15.48
CA ARG A 146 -9.24 -15.49 -14.71
C ARG A 146 -8.47 -16.52 -15.53
N ALA A 147 -8.70 -16.61 -16.84
CA ALA A 147 -7.91 -17.48 -17.72
C ALA A 147 -6.51 -16.89 -18.04
N ASN A 148 -6.14 -15.81 -17.36
CA ASN A 148 -5.03 -14.94 -17.73
C ASN A 148 -4.18 -14.55 -16.51
N LEU A 149 -3.73 -15.50 -15.67
CA LEU A 149 -2.66 -15.28 -14.67
C LEU A 149 -1.51 -16.26 -14.96
N GLU A 150 -0.32 -15.73 -15.27
CA GLU A 150 0.77 -16.40 -16.00
C GLU A 150 2.19 -15.97 -15.60
N GLY A 151 2.33 -15.04 -14.65
CA GLY A 151 3.56 -14.70 -13.95
C GLY A 151 3.77 -15.56 -12.72
N ALA A 152 4.93 -15.46 -12.08
CA ALA A 152 5.29 -16.26 -10.90
C ALA A 152 4.30 -16.07 -9.74
N TYR A 153 3.63 -14.93 -9.64
CA TYR A 153 2.65 -14.72 -8.58
C TYR A 153 1.42 -15.62 -8.67
N ARG A 154 1.18 -16.28 -9.82
CA ARG A 154 0.17 -17.33 -9.97
C ARG A 154 0.42 -18.55 -9.07
N PHE A 155 1.64 -18.72 -8.57
CA PHE A 155 1.99 -19.80 -7.64
C PHE A 155 1.56 -19.50 -6.20
N THR A 156 1.14 -18.27 -5.89
CA THR A 156 0.48 -17.96 -4.62
C THR A 156 -0.90 -18.62 -4.57
N THR A 157 -1.17 -19.33 -3.49
CA THR A 157 -2.45 -19.97 -3.17
C THR A 157 -3.02 -19.37 -1.88
N LYS A 158 -4.18 -19.86 -1.42
CA LYS A 158 -4.75 -19.48 -0.12
C LYS A 158 -3.90 -19.90 1.10
N ASP A 159 -2.97 -20.84 0.89
CA ASP A 159 -2.18 -21.46 1.97
C ASP A 159 -0.67 -21.22 1.80
N HIS A 160 -0.23 -20.73 0.63
CA HIS A 160 1.17 -20.45 0.33
C HIS A 160 1.28 -19.14 -0.43
N ARG A 161 2.20 -18.27 0.00
CA ARG A 161 2.47 -16.98 -0.65
C ARG A 161 3.90 -16.93 -1.16
N MET A 162 4.07 -16.41 -2.37
CA MET A 162 5.39 -16.16 -2.94
C MET A 162 6.18 -15.16 -2.08
N PRO A 163 7.51 -15.28 -2.03
CA PRO A 163 8.32 -14.50 -1.12
C PRO A 163 8.32 -13.02 -1.45
N GLN A 164 8.52 -12.19 -0.43
CA GLN A 164 8.75 -10.77 -0.61
C GLN A 164 10.11 -10.55 -1.29
N ILE A 165 10.08 -9.94 -2.47
CA ILE A 165 11.26 -9.51 -3.20
C ILE A 165 11.25 -8.00 -3.40
N ALA A 166 12.40 -7.45 -3.77
CA ALA A 166 12.57 -6.10 -4.23
C ALA A 166 13.62 -6.04 -5.34
N ALA A 167 13.41 -5.18 -6.32
CA ALA A 167 14.37 -4.93 -7.40
C ALA A 167 15.01 -3.56 -7.22
N TYR A 168 16.31 -3.55 -6.99
CA TYR A 168 17.12 -2.34 -6.93
C TYR A 168 17.83 -2.13 -8.27
N ALA A 169 17.92 -0.87 -8.71
CA ALA A 169 18.95 -0.44 -9.65
C ALA A 169 19.29 1.03 -9.42
N LYS A 170 20.52 1.41 -9.76
CA LYS A 170 20.82 2.81 -10.05
C LYS A 170 20.38 3.08 -11.49
N THR A 171 19.58 4.10 -11.73
CA THR A 171 18.97 4.34 -13.05
C THR A 171 19.06 5.81 -13.43
N PRO A 172 19.27 6.16 -14.71
CA PRO A 172 19.06 7.53 -15.16
C PRO A 172 17.60 7.91 -14.93
N MET A 173 17.37 9.20 -14.65
CA MET A 173 16.01 9.72 -14.47
C MET A 173 15.78 11.00 -15.25
N ARG A 174 14.64 11.08 -15.93
CA ARG A 174 14.21 12.21 -16.77
C ARG A 174 12.80 12.64 -16.44
N TYR A 175 12.60 13.92 -16.17
CA TYR A 175 11.26 14.46 -15.92
C TYR A 175 11.14 15.89 -16.44
N THR A 176 9.93 16.30 -16.81
CA THR A 176 9.66 17.66 -17.29
C THR A 176 8.83 18.41 -16.25
N LEU A 177 9.35 19.54 -15.78
CA LEU A 177 8.67 20.47 -14.88
C LEU A 177 8.61 21.83 -15.56
N GLN A 178 7.42 22.42 -15.68
CA GLN A 178 7.21 23.76 -16.27
C GLN A 178 7.91 23.92 -17.64
N ASN A 179 7.75 22.94 -18.53
CA ASN A 179 8.40 22.86 -19.85
C ASN A 179 9.93 22.77 -19.84
N THR A 180 10.56 22.61 -18.67
CA THR A 180 11.99 22.35 -18.54
C THR A 180 12.20 20.88 -18.26
N THR A 181 13.00 20.21 -19.10
CA THR A 181 13.38 18.82 -18.90
C THR A 181 14.61 18.76 -18.01
N TYR A 182 14.50 18.02 -16.92
CA TYR A 182 15.56 17.71 -15.98
C TYR A 182 16.04 16.30 -16.24
N ILE A 183 17.36 16.14 -16.25
CA ILE A 183 18.03 14.86 -16.50
C ILE A 183 19.03 14.66 -15.37
N ASN A 184 19.01 13.48 -14.76
CA ASN A 184 20.04 13.03 -13.84
C ASN A 184 20.82 11.89 -14.48
N ASP A 185 21.90 12.25 -15.18
CA ASP A 185 22.80 11.32 -15.86
C ASP A 185 23.69 10.52 -14.89
N ASP A 186 23.88 11.00 -13.65
CA ASP A 186 24.57 10.23 -12.60
C ASP A 186 23.70 9.08 -12.07
N GLY A 187 22.40 9.13 -12.36
CA GLY A 187 21.39 8.19 -11.95
C GLY A 187 20.92 8.36 -10.50
N VAL A 188 19.79 7.74 -10.21
CA VAL A 188 19.13 7.74 -8.90
C VAL A 188 19.03 6.31 -8.37
N HIS A 189 19.15 6.15 -7.05
CA HIS A 189 19.03 4.86 -6.38
C HIS A 189 17.56 4.53 -6.17
N VAL A 190 17.02 3.53 -6.87
CA VAL A 190 15.61 3.15 -6.73
C VAL A 190 15.49 1.69 -6.33
N LEU A 191 14.66 1.43 -5.32
CA LEU A 191 14.27 0.10 -4.87
C LEU A 191 12.78 -0.08 -5.07
N SER A 192 12.40 -0.97 -5.97
CA SER A 192 11.01 -1.34 -6.24
C SER A 192 10.57 -2.48 -5.34
N LEU A 193 9.67 -2.20 -4.40
CA LEU A 193 9.17 -3.13 -3.39
C LEU A 193 7.77 -3.64 -3.75
N VAL A 194 7.58 -4.96 -3.73
CA VAL A 194 6.27 -5.57 -3.97
C VAL A 194 5.30 -5.21 -2.83
N GLY A 195 4.18 -4.57 -3.18
CA GLY A 195 3.06 -4.31 -2.28
C GLY A 195 2.00 -5.39 -2.35
N SER A 196 1.30 -5.63 -1.24
CA SER A 196 0.16 -6.56 -1.22
C SER A 196 -1.02 -5.96 -2.00
N GLY A 197 -1.54 -6.72 -2.98
CA GLY A 197 -2.69 -6.34 -3.82
C GLY A 197 -4.04 -6.72 -3.20
N PHE A 198 -4.85 -5.71 -2.87
CA PHE A 198 -6.22 -5.83 -2.37
C PHE A 198 -7.21 -5.02 -3.22
N ASP A 199 -6.88 -4.76 -4.49
CA ASP A 199 -7.73 -3.97 -5.38
C ASP A 199 -8.66 -4.81 -6.23
N ALA A 200 -8.42 -6.12 -6.29
CA ALA A 200 -9.35 -7.08 -6.88
C ALA A 200 -9.48 -8.35 -6.01
N LEU A 201 -10.71 -8.91 -5.94
CA LEU A 201 -11.03 -10.13 -5.19
C LEU A 201 -10.22 -11.36 -5.66
N GLN A 202 -9.77 -11.30 -6.91
CA GLN A 202 -9.05 -12.37 -7.60
C GLN A 202 -7.55 -12.35 -7.31
N GLN A 203 -7.01 -11.26 -6.75
CA GLN A 203 -5.59 -11.18 -6.44
C GLN A 203 -5.23 -12.21 -5.35
N PRO A 204 -4.08 -12.91 -5.47
CA PRO A 204 -3.66 -13.90 -4.51
C PRO A 204 -3.45 -13.32 -3.11
N ASP A 205 -2.96 -12.08 -2.97
CA ASP A 205 -2.87 -11.40 -1.67
C ASP A 205 -4.24 -11.23 -1.01
N TYR A 206 -5.25 -10.83 -1.79
CA TYR A 206 -6.63 -10.76 -1.30
C TYR A 206 -7.10 -12.13 -0.83
N GLN A 207 -6.89 -13.19 -1.62
CA GLN A 207 -7.31 -14.54 -1.26
C GLN A 207 -6.56 -15.09 -0.04
N TYR A 208 -5.29 -14.71 0.12
CA TYR A 208 -4.43 -15.18 1.19
C TYR A 208 -4.73 -14.46 2.51
N PHE A 209 -4.76 -13.13 2.50
CA PHE A 209 -4.85 -12.30 3.71
C PHE A 209 -6.25 -11.81 4.04
N PHE A 210 -7.18 -11.67 3.09
CA PHE A 210 -8.42 -10.93 3.32
C PHE A 210 -9.57 -11.83 3.78
N ASP A 211 -10.26 -11.41 4.84
CA ASP A 211 -11.49 -12.03 5.30
C ASP A 211 -12.69 -11.26 4.74
N LYS A 212 -13.43 -11.92 3.84
CA LYS A 212 -14.63 -11.36 3.20
C LYS A 212 -15.72 -10.99 4.21
N GLN A 213 -15.86 -11.71 5.31
CA GLN A 213 -16.94 -11.47 6.28
C GLN A 213 -16.67 -10.20 7.09
N THR A 214 -15.44 -10.04 7.57
CA THR A 214 -15.04 -8.90 8.40
C THR A 214 -14.59 -7.70 7.58
N GLN A 215 -14.29 -7.89 6.28
CA GLN A 215 -13.71 -6.88 5.39
C GLN A 215 -12.39 -6.31 5.94
N ASP A 216 -11.57 -7.18 6.54
CA ASP A 216 -10.26 -6.87 7.13
C ASP A 216 -9.29 -8.03 6.87
N ILE A 217 -8.06 -7.89 7.32
CA ILE A 217 -7.07 -8.98 7.33
C ILE A 217 -7.56 -10.11 8.26
N ARG A 218 -7.58 -11.33 7.73
CA ARG A 218 -7.90 -12.57 8.45
C ARG A 218 -7.13 -12.64 9.75
N ILE A 219 -7.83 -12.99 10.83
CA ILE A 219 -7.26 -12.99 12.17
C ILE A 219 -6.02 -13.90 12.29
N ASP A 220 -6.05 -15.07 11.64
CA ASP A 220 -4.96 -16.05 11.62
C ASP A 220 -3.75 -15.60 10.78
N ARG A 221 -3.89 -14.54 9.98
CA ARG A 221 -2.84 -14.01 9.10
C ARG A 221 -2.38 -12.59 9.45
N GLN A 222 -2.92 -11.96 10.49
CA GLN A 222 -2.54 -10.59 10.87
C GLN A 222 -1.06 -10.46 11.24
N GLN A 223 -0.51 -11.44 11.96
CA GLN A 223 0.90 -11.42 12.33
C GLN A 223 1.81 -11.58 11.10
N GLU A 224 1.43 -12.43 10.16
CA GLU A 224 2.16 -12.62 8.91
C GLU A 224 2.11 -11.35 8.03
N PHE A 225 0.93 -10.75 7.88
CA PHE A 225 0.77 -9.49 7.17
C PHE A 225 1.63 -8.36 7.78
N PHE A 226 1.72 -8.30 9.11
CA PHE A 226 2.59 -7.37 9.82
C PHE A 226 4.07 -7.67 9.57
N ARG A 227 4.46 -8.96 9.65
CA ARG A 227 5.83 -9.42 9.41
C ARG A 227 6.32 -9.06 8.01
N GLU A 228 5.46 -9.16 7.02
CA GLU A 228 5.76 -8.77 5.63
C GLU A 228 6.12 -7.29 5.49
N ARG A 229 5.49 -6.41 6.28
CA ARG A 229 5.86 -4.99 6.31
C ARG A 229 7.21 -4.77 7.01
N GLN A 230 7.53 -5.55 8.05
CA GLN A 230 8.86 -5.51 8.68
C GLN A 230 9.95 -5.95 7.69
N ILE A 231 9.69 -7.02 6.93
CA ILE A 231 10.60 -7.53 5.89
C ILE A 231 10.85 -6.46 4.82
N ALA A 232 9.81 -5.76 4.36
CA ALA A 232 9.98 -4.69 3.38
C ALA A 232 10.91 -3.57 3.89
N PHE A 233 10.81 -3.18 5.17
CA PHE A 233 11.75 -2.23 5.78
C PHE A 233 13.16 -2.79 5.95
N ALA A 234 13.30 -4.05 6.35
CA ALA A 234 14.61 -4.69 6.46
C ALA A 234 15.34 -4.72 5.09
N ILE A 235 14.62 -5.05 4.02
CA ILE A 235 15.15 -4.99 2.65
C ILE A 235 15.57 -3.56 2.28
N ALA A 236 14.73 -2.55 2.54
CA ALA A 236 15.05 -1.15 2.26
C ALA A 236 16.28 -0.65 3.04
N LEU A 237 16.39 -1.01 4.32
CA LEU A 237 17.52 -0.67 5.18
C LEU A 237 18.81 -1.35 4.71
N GLN A 238 18.75 -2.64 4.38
CA GLN A 238 19.90 -3.37 3.85
C GLN A 238 20.38 -2.75 2.54
N CYS A 239 19.46 -2.48 1.61
CA CYS A 239 19.78 -1.80 0.35
C CYS A 239 20.41 -0.43 0.57
N ALA A 240 19.91 0.37 1.51
CA ALA A 240 20.52 1.66 1.84
C ALA A 240 21.95 1.49 2.36
N SER A 241 22.18 0.52 3.26
CA SER A 241 23.50 0.20 3.80
C SER A 241 24.50 -0.24 2.72
N ASP A 242 24.10 -1.19 1.87
CA ASP A 242 24.95 -1.77 0.81
C ASP A 242 25.43 -0.71 -0.19
N HIS A 243 24.59 0.31 -0.42
CA HIS A 243 24.91 1.44 -1.30
C HIS A 243 25.38 2.70 -0.55
N ARG A 244 25.65 2.59 0.76
CA ARG A 244 26.13 3.68 1.64
C ARG A 244 25.24 4.92 1.62
N LEU A 245 23.94 4.72 1.43
CA LEU A 245 22.89 5.74 1.45
C LEU A 245 22.47 6.00 2.89
N ASP A 246 22.27 7.26 3.22
CA ASP A 246 21.85 7.67 4.57
C ASP A 246 20.38 8.09 4.62
N ARG A 247 19.66 7.95 3.50
CA ARG A 247 18.26 8.32 3.39
C ARG A 247 17.45 7.28 2.66
N ILE A 248 16.23 7.10 3.13
CA ILE A 248 15.20 6.32 2.47
C ILE A 248 13.97 7.21 2.33
N GLU A 249 13.52 7.46 1.10
CA GLU A 249 12.23 8.10 0.83
C GLU A 249 11.20 7.00 0.55
N PHE A 250 10.41 6.69 1.58
CA PHE A 250 9.53 5.54 1.60
C PHE A 250 8.10 5.96 1.29
N VAL A 251 7.57 5.47 0.16
CA VAL A 251 6.14 5.55 -0.15
C VAL A 251 5.39 4.44 0.56
N ALA A 252 4.12 4.67 0.89
CA ALA A 252 3.31 3.65 1.55
C ALA A 252 2.95 2.49 0.59
N VAL A 253 3.93 1.62 0.32
CA VAL A 253 3.84 0.46 -0.58
C VAL A 253 2.63 -0.41 -0.18
N GLY A 254 1.71 -0.65 -1.11
CA GLY A 254 0.47 -1.39 -0.84
C GLY A 254 -0.70 -0.55 -0.31
N ALA A 255 -0.48 0.69 0.14
CA ALA A 255 -1.54 1.55 0.67
C ALA A 255 -2.17 2.48 -0.39
N GLY A 256 -1.75 2.36 -1.64
CA GLY A 256 -2.22 3.15 -2.78
C GLY A 256 -3.47 2.57 -3.43
N ALA A 257 -3.43 2.49 -4.76
CA ALA A 257 -4.44 1.81 -5.55
C ALA A 257 -4.60 0.34 -5.13
N PHE A 258 -3.54 -0.31 -4.64
CA PHE A 258 -3.58 -1.69 -4.12
C PHE A 258 -4.49 -1.90 -2.91
N ALA A 259 -4.95 -0.86 -2.22
CA ALA A 259 -5.79 -1.00 -1.02
C ALA A 259 -7.26 -0.61 -1.27
N VAL A 260 -7.82 -0.86 -2.47
CA VAL A 260 -9.21 -0.46 -2.76
C VAL A 260 -10.22 -1.23 -1.89
N LEU A 261 -10.01 -2.53 -1.65
CA LEU A 261 -10.93 -3.36 -0.86
C LEU A 261 -10.55 -3.47 0.62
N LEU A 262 -9.34 -3.09 1.00
CA LEU A 262 -8.87 -3.06 2.39
C LEU A 262 -8.79 -1.60 2.87
N PRO A 263 -9.38 -1.23 4.03
CA PRO A 263 -9.36 0.16 4.48
C PRO A 263 -7.93 0.73 4.49
N ARG A 264 -7.71 1.81 3.74
CA ARG A 264 -6.37 2.42 3.56
C ARG A 264 -5.63 2.67 4.88
N ASP A 265 -6.34 3.20 5.87
CA ASP A 265 -5.80 3.47 7.20
C ASP A 265 -5.26 2.21 7.88
N ARG A 266 -5.83 1.04 7.58
CA ARG A 266 -5.38 -0.25 8.11
C ARG A 266 -4.01 -0.61 7.58
N VAL A 267 -3.78 -0.44 6.28
CA VAL A 267 -2.48 -0.70 5.65
C VAL A 267 -1.44 0.27 6.20
N LEU A 268 -1.77 1.57 6.23
CA LEU A 268 -0.87 2.61 6.76
C LEU A 268 -0.50 2.36 8.22
N GLN A 269 -1.47 2.02 9.07
CA GLN A 269 -1.20 1.68 10.47
C GLN A 269 -0.26 0.49 10.60
N ASN A 270 -0.42 -0.55 9.77
CA ASN A 270 0.49 -1.70 9.81
C ASN A 270 1.90 -1.33 9.33
N ILE A 271 2.02 -0.52 8.29
CA ILE A 271 3.32 -0.02 7.81
C ILE A 271 4.02 0.81 8.90
N MET A 272 3.32 1.78 9.51
CA MET A 272 3.89 2.61 10.57
C MET A 272 4.32 1.79 11.78
N LYS A 273 3.46 0.87 12.24
CA LYS A 273 3.80 -0.03 13.35
C LYS A 273 4.98 -0.95 13.02
N ALA A 274 5.10 -1.39 11.77
CA ALA A 274 6.21 -2.25 11.36
C ALA A 274 7.52 -1.47 11.38
N TRP A 275 7.52 -0.22 10.90
CA TRP A 275 8.69 0.67 11.05
C TRP A 275 9.06 0.89 12.52
N GLU A 276 8.08 1.18 13.37
CA GLU A 276 8.27 1.44 14.80
C GLU A 276 8.61 0.19 15.62
N SER A 277 8.57 -1.00 15.03
CA SER A 277 8.82 -2.25 15.74
C SER A 277 10.27 -2.39 16.20
N ASP A 278 10.45 -3.03 17.36
CA ASP A 278 11.77 -3.26 17.96
C ASP A 278 12.68 -4.04 17.00
N GLU A 279 12.14 -5.00 16.24
CA GLU A 279 12.93 -5.77 15.28
C GLU A 279 13.51 -4.91 14.16
N VAL A 280 12.70 -4.00 13.59
CA VAL A 280 13.15 -3.11 12.50
C VAL A 280 14.12 -2.06 13.05
N GLN A 281 13.86 -1.49 14.22
CA GLN A 281 14.75 -0.50 14.83
C GLN A 281 16.08 -1.12 15.28
N ALA A 282 16.08 -2.34 15.82
CA ALA A 282 17.31 -3.06 16.16
C ALA A 282 18.14 -3.38 14.90
N PHE A 283 17.49 -3.85 13.83
CA PHE A 283 18.17 -4.10 12.56
C PHE A 283 18.76 -2.82 11.96
N LYS A 284 17.99 -1.73 11.96
CA LYS A 284 18.46 -0.39 11.56
C LYS A 284 19.70 0.01 12.34
N LYS A 285 19.64 -0.05 13.68
CA LYS A 285 20.76 0.34 14.55
C LYS A 285 22.02 -0.45 14.22
N ARG A 286 21.91 -1.77 14.05
CA ARG A 286 23.05 -2.62 13.69
C ARG A 286 23.72 -2.15 12.39
N LEU A 287 22.94 -1.85 11.34
CA LEU A 287 23.48 -1.34 10.09
C LEU A 287 24.14 0.05 10.25
N GLN A 288 23.56 0.91 11.09
CA GLN A 288 24.15 2.22 11.40
C GLN A 288 25.47 2.09 12.15
N ASP A 289 25.57 1.15 13.10
CA ASP A 289 26.79 0.85 13.85
C ASP A 289 27.88 0.27 12.91
N GLU A 290 27.51 -0.60 11.97
CA GLU A 290 28.43 -1.20 10.98
C GLU A 290 28.96 -0.19 9.94
N THR A 291 28.14 0.81 9.57
CA THR A 291 28.49 1.80 8.54
C THR A 291 28.95 3.14 9.09
N GLU A 292 28.89 3.32 10.41
CA GLU A 292 29.09 4.59 11.12
C GLU A 292 28.23 5.74 10.53
N ARG A 293 27.03 5.41 10.04
CA ARG A 293 26.14 6.35 9.34
C ARG A 293 24.70 6.23 9.82
N GLU A 294 24.08 7.37 10.10
CA GLU A 294 22.66 7.41 10.45
C GLU A 294 21.79 7.28 9.18
N ILE A 295 21.11 6.15 9.01
CA ILE A 295 20.03 6.02 8.02
C ILE A 295 18.74 6.72 8.51
N LYS A 296 18.24 7.68 7.74
CA LYS A 296 17.01 8.43 8.03
C LYS A 296 15.87 7.98 7.11
N LEU A 297 14.67 7.88 7.67
CA LEU A 297 13.46 7.56 6.92
C LEU A 297 12.62 8.83 6.74
N ALA A 298 12.36 9.19 5.50
CA ALA A 298 11.32 10.13 5.13
C ALA A 298 10.07 9.33 4.74
N PHE A 299 9.01 9.40 5.55
CA PHE A 299 7.77 8.66 5.33
C PHE A 299 6.61 9.63 5.14
N ARG A 300 5.91 9.53 4.00
CA ARG A 300 4.72 10.35 3.72
C ARG A 300 3.47 9.67 4.29
N THR A 301 2.94 10.20 5.39
CA THR A 301 1.71 9.69 6.04
C THR A 301 0.42 10.33 5.51
N GLN A 302 0.52 11.43 4.74
CA GLN A 302 -0.62 12.17 4.24
C GLN A 302 -0.74 12.08 2.71
N PRO A 303 -1.98 12.09 2.16
CA PRO A 303 -2.19 12.20 0.73
C PRO A 303 -1.65 13.52 0.16
N PRO A 304 -1.15 13.52 -1.09
CA PRO A 304 -1.03 12.35 -1.94
C PRO A 304 0.13 11.46 -1.46
N TYR A 305 -0.10 10.14 -1.33
CA TYR A 305 0.93 9.15 -0.94
C TYR A 305 1.94 8.89 -2.05
N SER A 306 2.00 9.81 -3.00
CA SER A 306 2.97 9.87 -4.07
C SER A 306 4.03 10.88 -3.74
N HIS A 307 5.20 10.74 -4.34
CA HIS A 307 6.26 11.73 -4.19
C HIS A 307 5.94 13.12 -4.79
N ASN A 308 4.75 13.30 -5.37
CA ASN A 308 4.31 14.54 -5.97
C ASN A 308 3.99 15.63 -4.91
N ASN A 309 4.79 16.70 -4.88
CA ASN A 309 4.61 17.88 -4.03
C ASN A 309 3.64 18.93 -4.60
N GLY A 310 2.75 18.55 -5.53
CA GLY A 310 1.88 19.51 -6.21
C GLY A 310 2.56 20.34 -7.30
N LEU A 311 3.87 20.14 -7.52
CA LEU A 311 4.63 20.73 -8.64
C LEU A 311 4.36 20.02 -9.98
N GLY A 312 3.71 18.85 -9.96
CA GLY A 312 3.38 18.06 -11.13
C GLY A 312 3.56 16.56 -10.86
N PRO A 313 2.77 15.70 -11.53
CA PRO A 313 2.84 14.27 -11.31
C PRO A 313 4.24 13.74 -11.69
N GLY A 314 4.84 12.94 -10.80
CA GLY A 314 6.17 12.35 -11.00
C GLY A 314 7.33 13.28 -10.77
N ILE A 315 7.18 14.35 -10.00
CA ILE A 315 8.35 15.04 -9.45
C ILE A 315 8.53 14.46 -8.07
N PRO A 316 9.58 13.66 -7.81
CA PRO A 316 9.81 13.18 -6.48
C PRO A 316 9.98 14.36 -5.52
N SER A 317 9.73 14.15 -4.24
CA SER A 317 9.49 15.26 -3.31
C SER A 317 10.73 16.09 -2.95
N PHE A 318 11.78 15.91 -3.76
CA PHE A 318 13.10 16.47 -3.82
C PHE A 318 13.26 17.95 -3.41
N TYR A 319 12.24 18.82 -3.52
CA TYR A 319 12.52 20.26 -3.68
C TYR A 319 11.98 21.23 -2.62
N GLU A 320 10.81 21.04 -1.99
CA GLU A 320 10.21 22.16 -1.22
C GLU A 320 9.72 21.82 0.20
N GLU A 321 9.09 20.67 0.43
CA GLU A 321 8.49 20.36 1.74
C GLU A 321 9.48 19.87 2.78
N SER A 322 10.65 19.41 2.34
CA SER A 322 11.61 18.75 3.21
C SER A 322 12.32 19.75 4.14
N LYS A 323 12.41 21.05 3.78
CA LYS A 323 13.29 22.04 4.45
C LYS A 323 14.77 21.61 4.51
N TRP A 324 15.17 20.58 3.75
CA TRP A 324 16.44 19.87 3.95
C TRP A 324 17.69 20.61 3.49
N THR A 325 17.54 21.69 2.72
CA THR A 325 18.67 22.56 2.34
C THR A 325 19.07 23.54 3.46
N GLY A 326 18.30 23.62 4.56
CA GLY A 326 18.51 24.59 5.65
C GLY A 326 19.27 24.07 6.88
N GLU A 327 19.35 22.76 7.10
CA GLU A 327 19.91 22.17 8.35
C GLU A 327 21.20 21.33 8.13
N GLY A 328 21.99 21.64 7.10
CA GLY A 328 23.36 21.13 6.97
C GLY A 328 23.50 19.70 6.41
N HIS A 329 22.53 19.28 5.58
CA HIS A 329 22.46 17.89 5.17
C HIS A 329 22.66 17.61 3.68
N GLY A 330 22.91 18.61 2.84
CA GLY A 330 23.48 18.39 1.51
C GLY A 330 24.06 19.68 0.98
N LYS A 331 25.11 19.58 0.15
CA LYS A 331 25.69 20.79 -0.47
C LYS A 331 24.71 21.43 -1.45
N ASP A 332 23.94 20.58 -2.14
CA ASP A 332 22.89 20.94 -3.09
C ASP A 332 21.89 19.77 -3.24
N TRP A 333 20.94 19.94 -4.16
CA TRP A 333 19.93 18.91 -4.45
C TRP A 333 20.51 17.64 -5.07
N ARG A 334 21.62 17.73 -5.82
CA ARG A 334 22.27 16.56 -6.43
C ARG A 334 22.88 15.68 -5.35
N ASP A 335 23.55 16.28 -4.36
CA ASP A 335 24.06 15.57 -3.18
C ASP A 335 22.93 14.85 -2.43
N ALA A 336 21.79 15.52 -2.24
CA ALA A 336 20.64 14.91 -1.58
C ALA A 336 20.09 13.70 -2.35
N VAL A 337 19.97 13.80 -3.68
CA VAL A 337 19.50 12.72 -4.56
C VAL A 337 20.48 11.53 -4.54
N ASN A 338 21.79 11.81 -4.64
CA ASN A 338 22.83 10.78 -4.66
C ASN A 338 22.97 10.00 -3.33
N ARG A 339 22.39 10.52 -2.24
CA ARG A 339 22.43 9.90 -0.90
C ARG A 339 21.11 9.25 -0.49
N THR A 340 20.09 9.30 -1.36
CA THR A 340 18.73 8.84 -1.05
C THR A 340 18.37 7.59 -1.83
N LEU A 341 17.86 6.59 -1.12
CA LEU A 341 17.17 5.44 -1.67
C LEU A 341 15.69 5.78 -1.87
N PHE A 342 15.25 5.79 -3.12
CA PHE A 342 13.85 6.02 -3.46
C PHE A 342 13.10 4.70 -3.49
N ILE A 343 12.02 4.61 -2.71
CA ILE A 343 11.16 3.44 -2.73
C ILE A 343 10.09 3.62 -3.78
N ASN A 344 10.13 2.74 -4.77
CA ASN A 344 9.06 2.59 -5.73
C ASN A 344 8.08 1.50 -5.24
N ALA A 345 6.78 1.78 -5.22
CA ALA A 345 5.80 0.73 -5.01
C ALA A 345 5.75 -0.15 -6.26
N TRP A 346 5.63 -1.46 -6.11
CA TRP A 346 5.59 -2.35 -7.26
C TRP A 346 4.56 -3.43 -7.00
N ASP A 347 3.89 -3.91 -8.05
CA ASP A 347 3.00 -5.06 -7.97
C ASP A 347 3.75 -6.33 -8.40
N PRO A 348 3.33 -7.51 -7.94
CA PRO A 348 4.04 -8.74 -8.21
C PRO A 348 3.83 -9.27 -9.65
N TRP A 349 3.02 -8.60 -10.45
CA TRP A 349 2.65 -9.04 -11.78
C TRP A 349 3.41 -8.30 -12.85
N SER A 350 3.52 -6.98 -12.72
CA SER A 350 4.08 -6.10 -13.72
C SER A 350 5.61 -6.16 -13.78
N LEU A 351 6.16 -5.64 -14.88
CA LEU A 351 7.57 -5.25 -14.91
C LEU A 351 7.85 -4.17 -13.86
N VAL A 352 9.09 -4.16 -13.38
CA VAL A 352 9.55 -3.18 -12.38
C VAL A 352 9.29 -1.75 -12.87
N GLY A 353 8.67 -0.94 -12.02
CA GLY A 353 8.28 0.43 -12.35
C GLY A 353 6.92 0.56 -13.03
N ASN A 354 6.18 -0.52 -13.33
CA ASN A 354 4.82 -0.49 -13.90
C ASN A 354 4.67 0.42 -15.15
N GLY A 355 5.81 0.77 -15.77
CA GLY A 355 6.03 2.03 -16.48
C GLY A 355 5.30 2.09 -17.79
N ASN A 356 4.36 3.03 -17.90
CA ASN A 356 3.48 3.09 -19.05
C ASN A 356 2.92 4.52 -19.21
N ASP A 357 2.60 4.97 -20.42
CA ASP A 357 2.34 6.39 -20.76
C ASP A 357 1.11 7.02 -20.05
N MET A 358 0.27 6.21 -19.40
CA MET A 358 -1.01 6.63 -18.80
C MET A 358 -1.17 6.33 -17.31
N ASP A 359 -0.18 5.69 -16.67
CA ASP A 359 -0.26 5.36 -15.25
C ASP A 359 0.27 6.49 -14.36
N TYR A 360 -0.61 7.40 -13.95
CA TYR A 360 -0.24 8.53 -13.08
C TYR A 360 0.02 8.15 -11.62
N SER A 361 0.11 6.86 -11.30
CA SER A 361 0.62 6.38 -10.02
C SER A 361 2.09 6.80 -9.81
N VAL A 362 2.58 6.60 -8.59
CA VAL A 362 4.00 6.79 -8.27
C VAL A 362 4.87 5.90 -9.13
N ASP A 363 4.48 4.65 -9.22
CA ASP A 363 5.23 3.61 -9.87
C ASP A 363 5.25 3.81 -11.37
N GLY A 364 4.10 4.06 -11.97
CA GLY A 364 4.03 4.45 -13.37
C GLY A 364 4.88 5.69 -13.71
N MET A 365 5.05 6.63 -12.77
CA MET A 365 5.99 7.74 -12.94
C MET A 365 7.45 7.28 -12.92
N TYR A 366 7.87 6.46 -11.95
CA TYR A 366 9.22 5.88 -11.95
C TYR A 366 9.50 5.12 -13.25
N GLY A 367 8.57 4.29 -13.72
CA GLY A 367 8.77 3.53 -14.94
C GLY A 367 8.79 4.39 -16.22
N ARG A 368 8.08 5.52 -16.26
CA ARG A 368 8.16 6.49 -17.39
C ARG A 368 9.42 7.34 -17.37
N GLN A 369 9.98 7.57 -16.19
CA GLN A 369 11.06 8.52 -16.01
C GLN A 369 12.41 7.84 -15.89
N SER A 370 12.47 6.50 -15.85
CA SER A 370 13.70 5.76 -15.60
C SER A 370 13.83 4.53 -16.49
N ALA A 371 14.99 3.87 -16.42
CA ALA A 371 15.30 2.62 -17.10
C ALA A 371 15.06 1.37 -16.23
N LEU A 372 14.37 1.51 -15.09
CA LEU A 372 14.25 0.43 -14.08
C LEU A 372 13.69 -0.87 -14.63
N SER A 373 12.67 -0.79 -15.50
CA SER A 373 12.02 -1.95 -16.10
C SER A 373 13.00 -2.81 -16.89
N LEU A 374 13.84 -2.16 -17.70
CA LEU A 374 14.86 -2.79 -18.53
C LEU A 374 16.02 -3.30 -17.68
N LEU A 375 16.56 -2.46 -16.80
CA LEU A 375 17.69 -2.79 -15.94
C LEU A 375 17.38 -3.98 -15.02
N SER A 376 16.15 -4.04 -14.49
CA SER A 376 15.70 -5.11 -13.59
C SER A 376 15.23 -6.38 -14.31
N SER A 377 15.28 -6.41 -15.65
CA SER A 377 14.88 -7.56 -16.48
C SER A 377 16.07 -8.36 -17.03
N GLN A 378 17.30 -7.94 -16.74
CA GLN A 378 18.50 -8.62 -17.19
C GLN A 378 18.82 -9.85 -16.33
N ASP A 379 19.12 -10.97 -17.00
CA ASP A 379 19.40 -12.27 -16.37
C ASP A 379 20.83 -12.37 -15.81
N ASP A 380 21.81 -11.70 -16.45
CA ASP A 380 23.24 -11.86 -16.15
C ASP A 380 23.66 -11.38 -14.75
N THR A 381 22.87 -10.53 -14.08
CA THR A 381 23.18 -10.02 -12.73
C THR A 381 22.75 -10.95 -11.60
N PHE A 382 21.94 -11.99 -11.89
CA PHE A 382 21.51 -12.96 -10.89
C PHE A 382 22.66 -13.81 -10.34
N HIS A 383 23.73 -13.97 -11.10
CA HIS A 383 24.82 -14.90 -10.77
C HIS A 383 25.86 -14.37 -9.77
N LYS A 384 25.75 -13.11 -9.31
CA LYS A 384 26.78 -12.48 -8.46
C LYS A 384 26.29 -11.89 -7.14
N SER A 385 25.10 -12.25 -6.65
CA SER A 385 24.73 -11.86 -5.29
C SER A 385 25.53 -12.68 -4.26
N ASN A 386 26.62 -12.07 -3.78
CA ASN A 386 27.17 -12.31 -2.45
C ASN A 386 26.09 -11.96 -1.42
N LEU A 387 25.09 -12.81 -1.24
CA LEU A 387 24.33 -12.77 -0.02
C LEU A 387 25.19 -13.44 1.05
N GLY A 388 25.94 -12.60 1.77
CA GLY A 388 26.18 -12.85 3.17
C GLY A 388 24.87 -13.27 3.82
N THR A 389 24.96 -14.25 4.73
CA THR A 389 23.88 -14.84 5.53
C THR A 389 22.55 -14.10 5.45
N PRO A 390 21.43 -14.77 5.06
CA PRO A 390 20.10 -14.16 5.04
C PRO A 390 19.89 -13.39 6.36
N PRO A 391 19.29 -12.17 6.33
CA PRO A 391 19.08 -11.38 7.53
C PRO A 391 18.47 -12.31 8.58
N LEU A 392 19.27 -12.57 9.63
CA LEU A 392 19.11 -13.62 10.65
C LEU A 392 17.72 -14.26 10.63
N ALA A 393 17.66 -15.57 10.36
CA ALA A 393 16.50 -16.35 10.74
C ALA A 393 16.16 -15.98 12.19
N PRO A 394 14.94 -15.45 12.48
CA PRO A 394 14.57 -15.13 13.84
C PRO A 394 14.64 -16.40 14.70
N PRO A 395 14.87 -16.27 16.02
CA PRO A 395 15.03 -17.42 16.91
C PRO A 395 13.92 -18.44 16.67
N SER A 396 14.33 -19.67 16.39
CA SER A 396 13.52 -20.80 15.92
C SER A 396 12.57 -21.39 16.97
N THR A 397 11.87 -20.54 17.72
CA THR A 397 10.92 -20.96 18.75
C THR A 397 9.56 -20.31 18.52
N ILE A 398 8.90 -20.71 17.43
CA ILE A 398 7.43 -20.67 17.36
C ILE A 398 7.00 -22.09 17.01
N GLN A 399 6.59 -22.85 18.03
CA GLN A 399 5.91 -24.12 17.88
C GLN A 399 4.58 -23.89 17.11
N PRO A 400 4.14 -24.85 16.27
CA PRO A 400 2.83 -24.78 15.65
C PRO A 400 1.76 -24.81 16.75
N TRP A 401 0.98 -23.75 16.85
CA TRP A 401 -0.09 -23.66 17.83
C TRP A 401 -1.20 -24.64 17.46
N ALA A 402 -1.47 -25.56 18.38
CA ALA A 402 -2.63 -26.43 18.32
C ALA A 402 -3.91 -25.57 18.38
N THR A 403 -4.86 -25.91 17.51
CA THR A 403 -6.19 -25.35 17.43
C THR A 403 -6.90 -25.38 18.78
N HIS A 404 -7.09 -24.21 19.40
CA HIS A 404 -8.13 -24.00 20.39
C HIS A 404 -9.25 -23.20 19.74
N HIS A 405 -10.38 -23.87 19.53
CA HIS A 405 -11.67 -23.24 19.26
C HIS A 405 -12.09 -22.42 20.49
N PRO A 406 -12.40 -21.12 20.34
CA PRO A 406 -13.21 -20.43 21.32
C PRO A 406 -14.68 -20.72 21.01
N GLU A 407 -15.36 -21.28 22.01
CA GLU A 407 -16.82 -21.34 22.11
C GLU A 407 -17.45 -19.94 22.07
N ASP A 408 -18.71 -19.95 21.63
CA ASP A 408 -19.61 -18.84 21.34
C ASP A 408 -19.52 -17.62 22.27
N THR A 409 -19.34 -16.45 21.66
CA THR A 409 -19.87 -15.19 22.19
C THR A 409 -20.76 -14.52 21.14
N GLU A 410 -22.07 -14.66 21.35
CA GLU A 410 -23.14 -13.84 20.76
C GLU A 410 -22.88 -12.35 21.07
N GLU A 411 -22.32 -11.59 20.13
CA GLU A 411 -22.21 -10.13 20.24
C GLU A 411 -22.84 -9.39 19.05
N VAL A 412 -24.07 -8.94 19.30
CA VAL A 412 -24.76 -7.73 18.82
C VAL A 412 -24.37 -7.24 17.40
N LYS A 413 -25.13 -7.71 16.41
CA LYS A 413 -25.25 -7.11 15.07
C LYS A 413 -25.79 -5.66 15.16
N ARG A 414 -24.94 -4.67 15.38
CA ARG A 414 -25.28 -3.27 15.08
C ARG A 414 -25.24 -3.06 13.57
N ARG A 415 -26.41 -3.20 12.93
CA ARG A 415 -26.64 -2.77 11.54
C ARG A 415 -26.16 -1.32 11.37
N ARG A 416 -25.09 -1.10 10.61
CA ARG A 416 -24.70 0.25 10.18
C ARG A 416 -25.78 0.77 9.24
N ALA A 417 -26.34 1.94 9.53
CA ALA A 417 -27.29 2.58 8.63
C ALA A 417 -26.63 2.81 7.26
N PRO A 418 -27.38 2.66 6.15
CA PRO A 418 -26.85 2.89 4.80
C PRO A 418 -26.27 4.30 4.69
N ARG A 419 -25.09 4.41 4.10
CA ARG A 419 -24.43 5.71 3.88
C ARG A 419 -25.24 6.52 2.87
N LYS A 420 -25.61 7.75 3.23
CA LYS A 420 -26.26 8.70 2.30
C LYS A 420 -25.30 9.03 1.15
N SER A 421 -25.82 9.21 -0.06
CA SER A 421 -25.00 9.64 -1.20
C SER A 421 -24.45 11.06 -0.96
N PRO A 422 -23.27 11.41 -1.50
CA PRO A 422 -22.67 12.73 -1.31
C PRO A 422 -23.58 13.89 -1.73
N THR A 423 -24.37 13.70 -2.79
CA THR A 423 -25.32 14.73 -3.27
C THR A 423 -26.46 14.94 -2.28
N LEU A 424 -26.97 13.88 -1.64
CA LEU A 424 -28.03 13.99 -0.64
C LEU A 424 -27.54 14.75 0.61
N GLN A 425 -26.30 14.47 1.02
CA GLN A 425 -25.64 15.19 2.11
C GLN A 425 -25.54 16.70 1.81
N LEU A 426 -25.11 17.08 0.60
CA LEU A 426 -25.04 18.49 0.22
C LEU A 426 -26.41 19.18 0.22
N LYS A 427 -27.47 18.49 -0.21
CA LYS A 427 -28.84 19.03 -0.16
C LYS A 427 -29.32 19.25 1.27
N GLU A 428 -29.03 18.33 2.18
CA GLU A 428 -29.37 18.47 3.60
C GLU A 428 -28.64 19.64 4.26
N LEU A 429 -27.36 19.85 3.93
CA LEU A 429 -26.61 21.03 4.41
C LEU A 429 -27.18 22.34 3.84
N CYS A 430 -27.47 22.40 2.53
CA CYS A 430 -28.13 23.56 1.94
C CYS A 430 -29.46 23.86 2.64
N ASN A 431 -30.29 22.84 2.87
CA ASN A 431 -31.56 23.00 3.56
C ASN A 431 -31.38 23.52 5.00
N ALA A 432 -30.40 22.99 5.74
CA ALA A 432 -30.09 23.43 7.10
C ALA A 432 -29.65 24.91 7.13
N CYS A 433 -28.92 25.37 6.12
CA CYS A 433 -28.53 26.78 5.94
C CYS A 433 -29.61 27.64 5.26
N LYS A 434 -30.82 27.13 5.05
CA LYS A 434 -31.92 27.81 4.33
C LYS A 434 -31.54 28.24 2.90
N LEU A 435 -30.66 27.48 2.25
CA LEU A 435 -30.24 27.69 0.86
C LEU A 435 -31.05 26.81 -0.11
N PRO A 436 -31.18 27.19 -1.40
CA PRO A 436 -31.84 26.36 -2.41
C PRO A 436 -31.18 24.98 -2.56
N VAL A 437 -32.01 23.92 -2.60
CA VAL A 437 -31.58 22.50 -2.60
C VAL A 437 -31.60 21.82 -3.98
N SER A 438 -32.02 22.54 -5.03
CA SER A 438 -32.05 22.04 -6.41
C SER A 438 -30.71 22.23 -7.12
N GLY A 439 -30.42 21.41 -8.13
CA GLY A 439 -29.22 21.55 -8.96
C GLY A 439 -28.19 20.43 -8.82
N THR A 440 -27.10 20.59 -9.55
CA THR A 440 -25.96 19.68 -9.62
C THR A 440 -25.11 19.77 -8.35
N LYS A 441 -24.24 18.76 -8.13
CA LYS A 441 -23.28 18.75 -7.02
C LYS A 441 -22.44 20.03 -6.95
N ALA A 442 -21.97 20.52 -8.10
CA ALA A 442 -21.14 21.72 -8.19
C ALA A 442 -21.90 22.99 -7.75
N GLU A 443 -23.18 23.10 -8.11
CA GLU A 443 -24.01 24.24 -7.72
C GLU A 443 -24.31 24.24 -6.21
N LEU A 444 -24.56 23.08 -5.62
CA LEU A 444 -24.76 22.94 -4.17
C LEU A 444 -23.49 23.32 -3.40
N CYS A 445 -22.32 22.83 -3.84
CA CYS A 445 -21.03 23.22 -3.26
C CYS A 445 -20.80 24.72 -3.36
N ARG A 446 -21.05 25.34 -4.53
CA ARG A 446 -20.88 26.79 -4.71
C ARG A 446 -21.74 27.59 -3.74
N ARG A 447 -23.01 27.20 -3.54
CA ARG A 447 -23.91 27.88 -2.59
C ARG A 447 -23.44 27.76 -1.15
N LEU A 448 -22.96 26.59 -0.73
CA LEU A 448 -22.42 26.39 0.61
C LEU A 448 -21.13 27.19 0.83
N LEU A 449 -20.27 27.29 -0.18
CA LEU A 449 -19.05 28.08 -0.11
C LEU A 449 -19.30 29.60 -0.14
N SER A 450 -20.38 30.04 -0.79
CA SER A 450 -20.80 31.44 -0.81
C SER A 450 -21.60 31.86 0.43
N ASN A 451 -21.92 30.93 1.34
CA ASN A 451 -22.59 31.25 2.59
C ASN A 451 -21.54 31.39 3.70
N ASP A 452 -21.37 32.60 4.24
CA ASP A 452 -20.33 32.94 5.23
C ASP A 452 -20.32 32.01 6.45
N PHE A 453 -21.50 31.51 6.85
CA PHE A 453 -21.62 30.60 7.97
C PHE A 453 -21.14 29.18 7.62
N ALA A 454 -21.60 28.62 6.50
CA ALA A 454 -21.26 27.26 6.11
C ALA A 454 -19.81 27.12 5.63
N SER A 455 -19.26 28.15 4.98
CA SER A 455 -17.88 28.17 4.49
C SER A 455 -16.89 28.08 5.65
N GLY A 456 -17.14 28.77 6.76
CA GLY A 456 -16.29 28.75 7.95
C GLY A 456 -16.04 27.34 8.51
N TYR A 457 -17.06 26.48 8.54
CA TYR A 457 -16.91 25.11 9.09
C TYR A 457 -16.29 24.10 8.12
N GLY A 458 -16.28 24.40 6.82
CA GLY A 458 -15.76 23.50 5.78
C GLY A 458 -14.27 23.19 5.95
N GLU A 459 -13.49 24.16 6.43
CA GLU A 459 -12.03 24.08 6.52
C GLU A 459 -11.55 23.54 7.87
N HIS A 460 -12.38 23.61 8.92
CA HIS A 460 -11.97 23.22 10.26
C HIS A 460 -11.82 21.70 10.46
N PRO A 461 -10.87 21.25 11.30
CA PRO A 461 -10.70 19.85 11.66
C PRO A 461 -11.86 19.35 12.54
N VAL A 462 -12.08 18.03 12.58
CA VAL A 462 -13.17 17.40 13.36
C VAL A 462 -13.10 17.74 14.86
N SER A 463 -11.90 17.90 15.42
CA SER A 463 -11.70 18.31 16.82
C SER A 463 -12.30 19.69 17.12
N TYR A 464 -12.10 20.65 16.21
CA TYR A 464 -12.66 21.99 16.31
C TYR A 464 -14.19 21.96 16.25
N LEU A 465 -14.76 21.21 15.31
CA LEU A 465 -16.22 21.07 15.20
C LEU A 465 -16.84 20.43 16.45
N LYS A 466 -16.18 19.42 17.03
CA LYS A 466 -16.62 18.81 18.30
C LYS A 466 -16.60 19.81 19.45
N HIS A 467 -15.60 20.70 19.50
CA HIS A 467 -15.52 21.76 20.49
C HIS A 467 -16.71 22.71 20.39
N PHE A 468 -17.02 23.21 19.19
CA PHE A 468 -18.19 24.07 18.97
C PHE A 468 -19.52 23.37 19.29
N CYS A 469 -19.67 22.11 18.89
CA CYS A 469 -20.84 21.31 19.30
C CYS A 469 -20.95 21.22 20.82
N LYS A 470 -19.83 21.09 21.55
CA LYS A 470 -19.83 21.06 23.03
C LYS A 470 -20.32 22.38 23.62
N GLU A 471 -19.81 23.51 23.13
CA GLU A 471 -20.19 24.85 23.60
C GLU A 471 -21.67 25.14 23.39
N LYS A 472 -22.23 24.65 22.27
CA LYS A 472 -23.66 24.79 21.93
C LYS A 472 -24.54 23.66 22.51
N LEU A 473 -24.02 22.82 23.41
CA LEU A 473 -24.73 21.69 24.03
C LEU A 473 -25.32 20.68 23.03
N LEU A 474 -24.63 20.47 21.91
CA LEU A 474 -24.97 19.53 20.84
C LEU A 474 -24.22 18.20 20.98
N VAL A 475 -24.76 17.14 20.36
CA VAL A 475 -24.08 15.84 20.31
C VAL A 475 -22.76 15.95 19.54
N GLN A 476 -21.67 15.43 20.11
CA GLN A 476 -20.31 15.48 19.53
C GLN A 476 -19.89 14.22 18.75
N SER A 477 -20.75 13.21 18.63
CA SER A 477 -20.48 11.98 17.89
C SER A 477 -20.94 12.08 16.43
N GLY A 478 -20.20 11.46 15.51
CA GLY A 478 -20.50 11.49 14.08
C GLY A 478 -19.27 11.80 13.24
N ASN A 479 -19.44 11.73 11.92
CA ASN A 479 -18.40 12.17 10.99
C ASN A 479 -18.42 13.72 10.86
N LYS A 480 -17.52 14.29 10.04
CA LYS A 480 -17.43 15.74 9.82
C LYS A 480 -18.77 16.32 9.34
N TYR A 481 -19.44 15.64 8.42
CA TYR A 481 -20.74 16.04 7.88
C TYR A 481 -21.80 16.18 8.98
N ASP A 482 -21.94 15.17 9.85
CA ASP A 482 -22.94 15.17 10.92
C ASP A 482 -22.75 16.34 11.91
N LEU A 483 -21.50 16.72 12.16
CA LEU A 483 -21.16 17.83 13.05
C LEU A 483 -21.53 19.18 12.42
N ILE A 484 -21.15 19.42 11.16
CA ILE A 484 -21.49 20.64 10.42
C ILE A 484 -23.01 20.78 10.33
N LEU A 485 -23.73 19.71 9.97
CA LEU A 485 -25.18 19.73 9.85
C LEU A 485 -25.86 20.18 11.14
N ARG A 486 -25.41 19.71 12.31
CA ARG A 486 -25.97 20.12 13.61
C ARG A 486 -25.70 21.58 13.92
N LEU A 487 -24.51 22.09 13.60
CA LEU A 487 -24.17 23.49 13.79
C LEU A 487 -25.03 24.39 12.89
N CYS A 488 -25.20 24.01 11.61
CA CYS A 488 -26.11 24.71 10.69
C CYS A 488 -27.55 24.72 11.18
N LEU A 489 -28.08 23.57 11.61
CA LEU A 489 -29.43 23.47 12.16
C LEU A 489 -29.58 24.33 13.41
N HIS A 490 -28.62 24.31 14.33
CA HIS A 490 -28.69 25.12 15.56
C HIS A 490 -28.79 26.62 15.26
N GLU A 491 -27.98 27.12 14.34
CA GLU A 491 -27.86 28.55 14.04
C GLU A 491 -29.02 29.08 13.18
N HIS A 492 -29.66 28.21 12.39
CA HIS A 492 -30.79 28.58 11.53
C HIS A 492 -32.15 28.11 12.09
N GLY A 493 -32.23 27.84 13.40
CA GLY A 493 -33.47 27.50 14.10
C GLY A 493 -34.08 26.14 13.73
N GLY A 494 -33.28 25.22 13.20
CA GLY A 494 -33.68 23.82 12.97
C GLY A 494 -33.50 22.94 14.21
N GLU A 495 -34.13 21.76 14.20
CA GLU A 495 -34.03 20.78 15.28
C GLU A 495 -32.67 20.07 15.28
N ALA A 496 -31.66 20.70 15.88
CA ALA A 496 -30.37 20.07 16.10
C ALA A 496 -30.44 19.08 17.28
N LYS A 497 -29.85 17.89 17.10
CA LYS A 497 -29.78 16.88 18.17
C LYS A 497 -28.92 17.39 19.33
N ARG A 498 -29.57 17.76 20.44
CA ARG A 498 -28.93 18.21 21.68
C ARG A 498 -28.28 17.05 22.43
N ALA A 499 -27.19 17.34 23.12
CA ALA A 499 -26.62 16.42 24.08
C ALA A 499 -27.56 16.29 25.30
N ALA A 500 -27.43 15.20 26.06
CA ALA A 500 -28.14 15.09 27.32
C ALA A 500 -27.57 16.11 28.31
N THR A 501 -28.42 17.00 28.81
CA THR A 501 -28.10 18.02 29.81
C THR A 501 -28.89 17.76 31.08
N GLU A 502 -28.34 18.17 32.21
CA GLU A 502 -28.99 18.25 33.51
C GLU A 502 -28.99 19.71 33.96
N THR A 503 -30.12 20.19 34.46
CA THR A 503 -30.21 21.54 35.02
C THR A 503 -29.68 21.50 36.45
N ILE A 504 -28.58 22.18 36.69
CA ILE A 504 -27.99 22.34 38.01
C ILE A 504 -28.27 23.77 38.47
N VAL A 505 -28.65 23.95 39.72
CA VAL A 505 -28.73 25.27 40.34
C VAL A 505 -27.32 25.61 40.81
N ASP A 506 -26.71 26.68 40.28
CA ASP A 506 -25.41 27.15 40.74
C ASP A 506 -25.51 27.78 42.14
N ASP A 507 -24.35 28.11 42.72
CA ASP A 507 -24.26 28.66 44.08
C ASP A 507 -25.00 30.02 44.23
N ASP A 508 -25.29 30.69 43.11
CA ASP A 508 -26.05 31.95 43.05
C ASP A 508 -27.56 31.73 42.87
N GLY A 509 -28.03 30.48 42.86
CA GLY A 509 -29.44 30.13 42.67
C GLY A 509 -29.90 30.15 41.20
N LYS A 510 -28.98 30.33 40.25
CA LYS A 510 -29.28 30.38 38.82
C LYS A 510 -29.24 28.97 38.23
N GLN A 511 -30.26 28.65 37.43
CA GLN A 511 -30.32 27.37 36.71
C GLN A 511 -29.35 27.40 35.52
N VAL A 512 -28.36 26.50 35.53
CA VAL A 512 -27.39 26.30 34.45
C VAL A 512 -27.54 24.88 33.91
N GLU A 513 -27.71 24.75 32.59
CA GLU A 513 -27.68 23.45 31.93
C GLU A 513 -26.24 22.95 31.79
N VAL A 514 -25.93 21.81 32.40
CA VAL A 514 -24.61 21.17 32.34
C VAL A 514 -24.75 19.83 31.61
N LEU A 515 -23.74 19.46 30.82
CA LEU A 515 -23.71 18.17 30.12
C LEU A 515 -23.69 17.01 31.14
N THR A 516 -24.72 16.15 31.10
CA THR A 516 -24.74 14.95 31.93
C THR A 516 -23.60 14.04 31.50
N LYS A 517 -22.62 13.81 32.38
CA LYS A 517 -21.57 12.80 32.14
C LYS A 517 -22.24 11.43 32.08
N ARG A 518 -22.47 10.91 30.87
CA ARG A 518 -22.87 9.51 30.71
C ARG A 518 -21.84 8.66 31.44
N LYS A 519 -22.29 7.75 32.31
CA LYS A 519 -21.47 6.64 32.80
C LYS A 519 -21.01 5.88 31.57
N THR A 520 -19.81 6.17 31.06
CA THR A 520 -19.21 5.42 29.97
C THR A 520 -19.10 3.98 30.45
N THR A 521 -19.85 3.08 29.80
CA THR A 521 -19.62 1.64 29.93
C THR A 521 -18.14 1.43 29.68
N VAL A 522 -17.44 0.89 30.66
CA VAL A 522 -15.99 0.74 30.63
C VAL A 522 -15.66 -0.07 29.38
N SER A 523 -14.90 0.50 28.44
CA SER A 523 -14.51 -0.27 27.25
C SER A 523 -13.71 -1.49 27.69
N PRO A 524 -13.75 -2.63 26.95
CA PRO A 524 -12.97 -3.81 27.30
C PRO A 524 -11.50 -3.46 27.59
N LYS A 525 -10.90 -2.59 26.78
CA LYS A 525 -9.53 -2.08 26.99
C LYS A 525 -9.33 -1.36 28.33
N MET A 526 -10.27 -0.49 28.74
CA MET A 526 -10.21 0.16 30.06
C MET A 526 -10.49 -0.83 31.20
N MET A 527 -11.28 -1.87 30.96
CA MET A 527 -11.55 -2.92 31.92
C MET A 527 -10.29 -3.75 32.16
N TYR A 528 -9.60 -4.16 31.08
CA TYR A 528 -8.31 -4.84 31.15
C TYR A 528 -7.26 -3.98 31.84
N SER A 529 -7.13 -2.69 31.50
CA SER A 529 -6.21 -1.78 32.19
C SER A 529 -6.52 -1.65 33.69
N ARG A 530 -7.80 -1.68 34.09
CA ARG A 530 -8.17 -1.67 35.51
C ARG A 530 -7.84 -3.00 36.20
N VAL A 531 -8.04 -4.12 35.53
CA VAL A 531 -7.67 -5.45 36.03
C VAL A 531 -6.16 -5.55 36.19
N GLU A 532 -5.40 -5.16 35.18
CA GLU A 532 -3.94 -5.10 35.19
C GLU A 532 -3.41 -4.20 36.33
N LYS A 533 -3.97 -2.99 36.50
CA LYS A 533 -3.62 -2.14 37.65
C LYS A 533 -3.95 -2.77 39.00
N LYS A 534 -5.04 -3.53 39.10
CA LYS A 534 -5.38 -4.28 40.33
C LYS A 534 -4.43 -5.45 40.58
N MET A 535 -4.05 -6.18 39.52
CA MET A 535 -3.06 -7.25 39.61
C MET A 535 -1.71 -6.71 40.06
N ASN A 536 -1.28 -5.58 39.49
CA ASN A 536 -0.02 -4.92 39.84
C ASN A 536 -0.05 -4.29 41.25
N ALA A 537 -1.21 -3.82 41.72
CA ALA A 537 -1.37 -3.38 43.10
C ALA A 537 -1.29 -4.56 44.10
N GLY A 538 -1.77 -5.74 43.71
CA GLY A 538 -1.66 -6.96 44.51
C GLY A 538 -0.23 -7.52 44.60
N THR A 539 0.57 -7.39 43.54
CA THR A 539 1.98 -7.81 43.56
C THR A 539 2.90 -6.83 44.30
N GLY A 540 2.48 -5.57 44.47
CA GLY A 540 3.20 -4.55 45.23
C GLY A 540 3.08 -4.66 46.76
N GLN A 541 2.04 -5.34 47.28
CA GLN A 541 1.95 -5.64 48.72
C GLN A 541 2.86 -6.84 49.04
N LYS A 542 4.16 -6.55 49.16
CA LYS A 542 5.12 -7.46 49.80
C LYS A 542 4.56 -7.87 51.16
N TYR A 543 4.48 -9.19 51.37
CA TYR A 543 4.34 -9.85 52.67
C TYR A 543 5.20 -9.14 53.72
N GLN A 544 4.60 -8.27 54.53
CA GLN A 544 5.10 -8.03 55.89
C GLN A 544 4.69 -9.25 56.71
N SER A 545 5.45 -10.33 56.59
CA SER A 545 5.37 -11.42 57.56
C SER A 545 5.90 -10.89 58.88
N HIS A 546 4.99 -10.52 59.79
CA HIS A 546 5.27 -10.41 61.22
C HIS A 546 5.65 -11.80 61.76
N TRP A 547 6.89 -12.21 61.54
CA TRP A 547 7.53 -13.31 62.25
C TRP A 547 8.74 -12.73 62.98
N GLY A 548 8.52 -12.32 64.22
CA GLY A 548 9.57 -11.80 65.07
C GLY A 548 9.04 -11.11 66.32
N SER A 549 9.05 -11.86 67.42
CA SER A 549 8.96 -11.42 68.83
C SER A 549 7.66 -11.82 69.55
N LYS A 550 7.69 -13.04 70.10
CA LYS A 550 7.09 -13.32 71.40
C LYS A 550 8.14 -14.01 72.26
N SER A 551 8.85 -13.22 73.05
CA SER A 551 9.29 -13.63 74.38
C SER A 551 8.12 -13.36 75.34
N HIS A 552 7.40 -14.41 75.72
CA HIS A 552 6.74 -14.60 77.02
C HIS A 552 6.24 -16.04 77.14
#